data_AF-A0A920AJD4-F1
#
_entry.id   AF-A0A920AJD4-F1
#
_cell.length_a   1.000
_cell.length_b   1.000
_cell.length_c   1.000
_cell.angle_alpha   90.00
_cell.angle_beta   90.00
_cell.angle_gamma   90.00
#
_symmetry.space_group_name_H-M   'P 1'
#
loop_
_entity.id
_entity.type
_entity.pdbx_description
1 polymer ?
#
loop_
_entity_poly.entity_id
_entity_poly.type
_entity_poly.pdbx_seq_one_letter_code
_entity_poly.pdbx_strand_id
1 'polypeptide(L)'
;MQYKKLITTFILICTFALSNNIYIYGTYDLNQNGNIEYFKLNKDNNTLEFNEIDLYSDDKNLWSYSPPNDLEIIDIDLTNLNNDNVPELILLLKDALSNGKISVFEWNGSLFSKYNDPMKEAEIDVSIRRPSNIATFEDIVSISASTPSRSAEVFKLTLRNGVLSVSQKMSFTDTLVTYGYGPIFTGILNNQNKISIALISYEDNFLRASLFPLDGYGKTVRSTEYKMKEDSRILLGPDILIYNNSNQNSNQILIPFTTNEILNLSLENDNVIILESEFNGQDLFGISPNANDAKISDIVFSRVEKGIYNQVLSSHLSMINDSLSALVEDTLMLGDSLQFKIIDDKNSEFYSFNWKTPPPLDMSFNPNALQIEWKPKREDLGIVDLSFHMKLN
;
A
#
# COMPACT_ATOMS: atom_id res chain seq x y z
N MET A 1 -18.93 53.17 44.78
CA MET A 1 -19.48 51.99 44.10
C MET A 1 -18.56 51.64 42.93
N GLN A 2 -17.79 50.55 43.03
CA GLN A 2 -17.02 50.01 41.90
C GLN A 2 -17.84 48.90 41.24
N TYR A 3 -18.22 49.11 39.97
CA TYR A 3 -18.81 48.07 39.14
C TYR A 3 -17.71 47.16 38.62
N LYS A 4 -17.66 45.90 39.08
CA LYS A 4 -16.89 44.84 38.41
C LYS A 4 -17.78 44.24 37.33
N LYS A 5 -17.46 44.49 36.06
CA LYS A 5 -18.02 43.74 34.94
C LYS A 5 -17.40 42.35 34.94
N LEU A 6 -18.23 41.33 35.12
CA LEU A 6 -17.87 39.94 34.89
C LEU A 6 -17.81 39.74 33.36
N ILE A 7 -16.62 39.45 32.82
CA ILE A 7 -16.47 39.02 31.43
C ILE A 7 -16.46 37.49 31.48
N THR A 8 -17.56 36.88 31.04
CA THR A 8 -17.67 35.43 30.90
C THR A 8 -17.30 35.08 29.46
N THR A 9 -16.10 34.52 29.25
CA THR A 9 -15.68 34.00 27.95
C THR A 9 -16.28 32.60 27.76
N PHE A 10 -17.16 32.44 26.78
CA PHE A 10 -17.70 31.14 26.39
C PHE A 10 -16.81 30.56 25.29
N ILE A 11 -15.99 29.56 25.63
CA ILE A 11 -15.19 28.81 24.64
C ILE A 11 -16.04 27.62 24.22
N LEU A 12 -16.67 27.72 23.05
CA LEU A 12 -17.36 26.62 22.41
C LEU A 12 -16.29 25.76 21.71
N ILE A 13 -15.88 24.65 22.32
CA ILE A 13 -15.05 23.64 21.67
C ILE A 13 -15.99 22.75 20.85
N CYS A 14 -16.28 23.14 19.61
CA CYS A 14 -16.88 22.22 18.66
C CYS A 14 -15.81 21.23 18.21
N THR A 15 -15.80 20.03 18.77
CA THR A 15 -15.08 18.90 18.18
C THR A 15 -15.86 18.46 16.95
N PHE A 16 -15.57 19.06 15.79
CA PHE A 16 -15.90 18.41 14.53
C PHE A 16 -15.01 17.17 14.46
N ALA A 17 -15.57 15.98 14.66
CA ALA A 17 -14.89 14.77 14.26
C ALA A 17 -14.84 14.80 12.72
N LEU A 18 -13.71 15.24 12.17
CA LEU A 18 -13.43 15.04 10.76
C LEU A 18 -13.14 13.55 10.61
N SER A 19 -14.09 12.83 10.01
CA SER A 19 -13.89 11.45 9.58
C SER A 19 -12.79 11.44 8.51
N ASN A 20 -11.84 10.54 8.62
CA ASN A 20 -10.76 10.41 7.65
C ASN A 20 -11.24 9.62 6.43
N ASN A 21 -10.63 9.87 5.26
CA ASN A 21 -10.95 9.13 4.06
C ASN A 21 -10.46 7.68 4.12
N ILE A 22 -11.12 6.82 3.35
CA ILE A 22 -10.58 5.52 2.95
C ILE A 22 -9.64 5.72 1.76
N TYR A 23 -8.48 5.06 1.80
CA TYR A 23 -7.50 5.08 0.72
C TYR A 23 -7.41 3.69 0.09
N ILE A 24 -7.31 3.65 -1.22
CA ILE A 24 -7.28 2.42 -2.01
C ILE A 24 -5.97 2.35 -2.79
N TYR A 25 -5.27 1.22 -2.71
CA TYR A 25 -3.99 1.02 -3.38
C TYR A 25 -4.04 -0.16 -4.34
N GLY A 26 -3.47 0.10 -5.52
CA GLY A 26 -3.37 -0.80 -6.65
C GLY A 26 -4.68 -1.08 -7.37
N THR A 27 -4.54 -1.88 -8.41
CA THR A 27 -5.24 -3.15 -8.51
C THR A 27 -4.20 -4.24 -8.81
N TYR A 28 -4.37 -5.41 -8.21
CA TYR A 28 -3.44 -6.54 -8.31
C TYR A 28 -4.20 -7.83 -8.65
N ASP A 29 -3.42 -8.88 -8.90
CA ASP A 29 -3.85 -10.28 -8.94
C ASP A 29 -2.62 -11.12 -8.53
N LEU A 30 -2.23 -10.96 -7.26
CA LEU A 30 -1.07 -11.57 -6.61
C LEU A 30 -1.23 -13.09 -6.47
N ASN A 31 -2.47 -13.55 -6.29
CA ASN A 31 -2.79 -14.98 -6.22
C ASN A 31 -2.99 -15.62 -7.61
N GLN A 32 -3.03 -14.82 -8.69
CA GLN A 32 -3.16 -15.25 -10.09
C GLN A 32 -4.46 -15.99 -10.39
N ASN A 33 -5.55 -15.67 -9.70
CA ASN A 33 -6.87 -16.25 -9.95
C ASN A 33 -7.72 -15.42 -10.94
N GLY A 34 -7.23 -14.25 -11.37
CA GLY A 34 -7.88 -13.37 -12.34
C GLY A 34 -8.90 -12.40 -11.73
N ASN A 35 -9.12 -12.42 -10.42
CA ASN A 35 -9.93 -11.44 -9.72
C ASN A 35 -9.11 -10.18 -9.39
N ILE A 36 -9.80 -9.07 -9.17
CA ILE A 36 -9.14 -7.80 -8.83
C ILE A 36 -8.90 -7.74 -7.34
N GLU A 37 -7.64 -7.64 -6.93
CA GLU A 37 -7.25 -7.45 -5.54
C GLU A 37 -6.83 -6.00 -5.28
N TYR A 38 -7.11 -5.48 -4.08
CA TYR A 38 -6.75 -4.12 -3.69
C TYR A 38 -6.53 -4.01 -2.18
N PHE A 39 -5.72 -3.03 -1.77
CA PHE A 39 -5.63 -2.65 -0.37
C PHE A 39 -6.58 -1.52 -0.04
N LYS A 40 -7.23 -1.62 1.12
CA LYS A 40 -8.10 -0.61 1.71
C LYS A 40 -7.51 -0.18 3.04
N LEU A 41 -7.03 1.06 3.11
CA LEU A 41 -6.58 1.68 4.35
C LEU A 41 -7.71 2.54 4.92
N ASN A 42 -8.24 2.13 6.07
CA ASN A 42 -9.19 2.91 6.83
C ASN A 42 -8.48 3.59 8.00
N LYS A 43 -8.45 4.92 7.95
CA LYS A 43 -7.78 5.75 8.95
C LYS A 43 -8.57 5.94 10.23
N ASP A 44 -9.89 5.79 10.20
CA ASP A 44 -10.74 6.02 11.38
C ASP A 44 -10.61 4.90 12.41
N ASN A 45 -10.42 3.66 11.94
CA ASN A 45 -10.18 2.49 12.79
C ASN A 45 -8.73 1.98 12.72
N ASN A 46 -7.86 2.64 11.95
CA ASN A 46 -6.44 2.29 11.79
C ASN A 46 -6.23 0.85 11.29
N THR A 47 -7.06 0.42 10.33
CA THR A 47 -6.98 -0.91 9.72
C THR A 47 -6.49 -0.84 8.28
N LEU A 48 -5.66 -1.82 7.92
CA LEU A 48 -5.31 -2.11 6.54
C LEU A 48 -5.91 -3.46 6.17
N GLU A 49 -6.66 -3.49 5.07
CA GLU A 49 -7.35 -4.68 4.59
C GLU A 49 -6.90 -4.98 3.17
N PHE A 50 -6.65 -6.24 2.86
CA PHE A 50 -6.43 -6.74 1.52
C PHE A 50 -7.70 -7.46 1.09
N ASN A 51 -8.32 -6.98 0.01
CA ASN A 51 -9.64 -7.41 -0.43
C ASN A 51 -9.58 -7.85 -1.89
N GLU A 52 -10.48 -8.75 -2.26
CA GLU A 52 -10.69 -9.23 -3.62
C GLU A 52 -12.11 -8.91 -4.06
N ILE A 53 -12.25 -8.34 -5.25
CA ILE A 53 -13.53 -8.13 -5.90
C ILE A 53 -13.88 -9.38 -6.70
N ASP A 54 -14.93 -10.08 -6.28
CA ASP A 54 -15.55 -11.16 -7.04
C ASP A 54 -16.70 -10.58 -7.88
N LEU A 55 -16.68 -10.80 -9.20
CA LEU A 55 -17.75 -10.34 -10.10
C LEU A 55 -19.11 -11.02 -9.85
N TYR A 56 -19.11 -12.13 -9.10
CA TYR A 56 -20.29 -12.98 -8.88
C TYR A 56 -20.68 -13.15 -7.41
N SER A 57 -19.90 -12.60 -6.46
CA SER A 57 -20.20 -12.64 -5.03
C SER A 57 -19.79 -11.34 -4.32
N ASP A 58 -19.96 -11.28 -3.00
CA ASP A 58 -19.55 -10.11 -2.23
C ASP A 58 -18.01 -10.03 -2.14
N ASP A 59 -17.47 -8.81 -2.09
CA ASP A 59 -16.04 -8.57 -1.88
C ASP A 59 -15.50 -9.39 -0.70
N LYS A 60 -14.41 -10.11 -0.93
CA LYS A 60 -13.81 -11.00 0.05
C LYS A 60 -12.63 -10.33 0.72
N ASN A 61 -12.66 -10.21 2.04
CA ASN A 61 -11.47 -9.86 2.81
C ASN A 61 -10.51 -11.06 2.83
N LEU A 62 -9.34 -10.89 2.23
CA LEU A 62 -8.29 -11.92 2.16
C LEU A 62 -7.34 -11.82 3.36
N TRP A 63 -7.05 -10.60 3.81
CA TRP A 63 -6.14 -10.36 4.93
C TRP A 63 -6.44 -9.02 5.59
N SER A 64 -6.15 -8.91 6.88
CA SER A 64 -6.33 -7.68 7.65
C SER A 64 -5.18 -7.47 8.63
N TYR A 65 -4.81 -6.21 8.84
CA TYR A 65 -3.82 -5.81 9.82
C TYR A 65 -4.26 -4.57 10.59
N SER A 66 -3.97 -4.62 11.88
CA SER A 66 -4.05 -3.49 12.78
C SER A 66 -2.78 -3.48 13.61
N PRO A 67 -2.00 -2.39 13.61
CA PRO A 67 -0.75 -2.37 14.34
C PRO A 67 -0.99 -2.45 15.86
N PRO A 68 -0.10 -3.09 16.61
CA PRO A 68 -0.19 -3.12 18.06
C PRO A 68 0.13 -1.74 18.66
N ASN A 69 -0.47 -1.43 19.81
CA ASN A 69 -0.21 -0.21 20.61
C ASN A 69 -0.65 1.12 19.94
N ASP A 70 -0.05 2.25 20.36
CA ASP A 70 -0.29 3.62 19.88
C ASP A 70 0.33 3.92 18.49
N LEU A 71 0.49 2.89 17.64
CA LEU A 71 1.00 3.07 16.27
C LEU A 71 -0.15 3.38 15.31
N GLU A 72 0.03 4.39 14.48
CA GLU A 72 -0.93 4.75 13.41
C GLU A 72 -0.31 4.45 12.05
N ILE A 73 -1.05 3.77 11.17
CA ILE A 73 -0.68 3.57 9.77
C ILE A 73 -0.81 4.91 9.06
N ILE A 74 0.28 5.41 8.47
CA ILE A 74 0.33 6.68 7.73
C ILE A 74 0.12 6.47 6.25
N ASP A 75 0.74 5.45 5.67
CA ASP A 75 0.69 5.18 4.24
C ASP A 75 1.23 3.77 3.99
N ILE A 76 0.97 3.25 2.79
CA ILE A 76 1.56 1.99 2.33
C ILE A 76 2.14 2.14 0.93
N ASP A 77 3.08 1.29 0.60
CA ASP A 77 3.51 1.11 -0.79
C ASP A 77 3.98 -0.33 -1.01
N LEU A 78 4.00 -0.76 -2.26
CA LEU A 78 4.41 -2.11 -2.66
C LEU A 78 5.61 -2.03 -3.59
N THR A 79 6.67 -2.76 -3.25
CA THR A 79 7.87 -2.85 -4.09
C THR A 79 8.58 -4.17 -3.89
N ASN A 80 9.31 -4.61 -4.92
CA ASN A 80 10.10 -5.84 -4.90
C ASN A 80 11.48 -5.53 -4.30
N LEU A 81 11.65 -5.76 -2.99
CA LEU A 81 12.85 -5.47 -2.21
C LEU A 81 13.94 -6.54 -2.34
N ASN A 82 13.55 -7.77 -2.67
CA ASN A 82 14.44 -8.93 -2.70
C ASN A 82 14.77 -9.43 -4.14
N ASN A 83 14.13 -8.84 -5.17
CA ASN A 83 14.22 -9.17 -6.59
C ASN A 83 13.69 -10.56 -6.99
N ASP A 84 12.67 -11.10 -6.30
CA ASP A 84 12.03 -12.38 -6.64
C ASP A 84 10.81 -12.25 -7.57
N ASN A 85 10.39 -11.01 -7.87
CA ASN A 85 9.22 -10.62 -8.68
C ASN A 85 7.88 -10.71 -7.94
N VAL A 86 7.92 -10.88 -6.62
CA VAL A 86 6.79 -10.73 -5.72
C VAL A 86 7.00 -9.41 -4.96
N PRO A 87 6.01 -8.51 -4.92
CA PRO A 87 6.16 -7.27 -4.16
C PRO A 87 6.03 -7.53 -2.66
N GLU A 88 6.90 -6.92 -1.88
CA GLU A 88 6.69 -6.75 -0.44
C GLU A 88 5.82 -5.52 -0.16
N LEU A 89 4.98 -5.66 0.86
CA LEU A 89 4.15 -4.58 1.38
C LEU A 89 4.94 -3.81 2.45
N ILE A 90 5.14 -2.51 2.22
CA ILE A 90 5.80 -1.60 3.15
C ILE A 90 4.74 -0.72 3.81
N LEU A 91 4.68 -0.76 5.14
CA LEU A 91 3.83 0.12 5.93
C LEU A 91 4.68 1.24 6.53
N LEU A 92 4.31 2.48 6.23
CA LEU A 92 4.77 3.63 6.97
C LEU A 92 3.85 3.83 8.18
N LEU A 93 4.43 3.77 9.37
CA LEU A 93 3.74 3.94 10.64
C LEU A 93 4.26 5.21 11.33
N LYS A 94 3.50 5.74 12.30
CA LYS A 94 4.02 6.70 13.29
C LYS A 94 3.67 6.28 14.72
N ASP A 95 4.51 6.64 15.68
CA ASP A 95 4.25 6.48 17.10
C ASP A 95 3.50 7.69 17.72
N ALA A 96 3.18 7.59 19.01
CA ALA A 96 2.55 8.67 19.78
C ALA A 96 3.36 9.98 19.84
N LEU A 97 4.68 9.91 19.61
CA LEU A 97 5.57 11.07 19.51
C LEU A 97 5.67 11.61 18.07
N SER A 98 4.89 11.04 17.15
CA SER A 98 4.91 11.30 15.71
C SER A 98 6.26 10.99 15.05
N ASN A 99 7.01 10.01 15.55
CA ASN A 99 8.19 9.49 14.85
C ASN A 99 7.79 8.33 13.93
N GLY A 100 8.34 8.35 12.73
CA GLY A 100 8.09 7.37 11.69
C GLY A 100 8.78 6.05 11.96
N LYS A 101 8.06 4.96 11.71
CA LYS A 101 8.56 3.59 11.71
C LYS A 101 8.14 2.90 10.42
N ILE A 102 8.86 1.84 10.04
CA ILE A 102 8.48 0.99 8.91
C ILE A 102 8.24 -0.44 9.38
N SER A 103 7.19 -1.07 8.86
CA SER A 103 7.03 -2.53 8.86
C SER A 103 7.05 -3.04 7.43
N VAL A 104 7.58 -4.25 7.23
CA VAL A 104 7.57 -4.93 5.92
C VAL A 104 6.84 -6.26 6.07
N PHE A 105 6.02 -6.59 5.09
CA PHE A 105 5.29 -7.86 5.01
C PHE A 105 5.62 -8.55 3.69
N GLU A 106 5.91 -9.84 3.77
CA GLU A 106 6.17 -10.69 2.61
C GLU A 106 4.88 -11.40 2.21
N TRP A 107 4.61 -11.45 0.91
CA TRP A 107 3.54 -12.26 0.34
C TRP A 107 4.02 -13.71 0.21
N ASN A 108 3.30 -14.65 0.82
CA ASN A 108 3.68 -16.07 0.80
C ASN A 108 2.89 -16.91 -0.21
N GLY A 109 2.15 -16.27 -1.12
CA GLY A 109 1.23 -16.93 -2.06
C GLY A 109 -0.23 -16.94 -1.62
N SER A 110 -0.53 -16.66 -0.35
CA SER A 110 -1.90 -16.65 0.17
C SER A 110 -2.22 -15.48 1.11
N LEU A 111 -1.24 -15.06 1.92
CA LEU A 111 -1.40 -14.00 2.90
C LEU A 111 -0.11 -13.20 3.06
N PHE A 112 -0.27 -11.98 3.58
CA PHE A 112 0.86 -11.17 4.02
C PHE A 112 1.29 -11.62 5.41
N SER A 113 2.54 -12.08 5.51
CA SER A 113 3.16 -12.42 6.77
C SER A 113 4.13 -11.32 7.17
N LYS A 114 4.04 -10.86 8.42
CA LYS A 114 4.97 -9.85 8.93
C LYS A 114 6.37 -10.44 8.88
N TYR A 115 7.30 -9.71 8.29
CA TYR A 115 8.70 -10.08 8.36
C TYR A 115 9.12 -10.13 9.83
N ASN A 116 9.60 -11.29 10.27
CA ASN A 116 9.94 -11.54 11.67
C ASN A 116 11.35 -12.11 11.78
N ASP A 117 12.34 -11.23 11.96
CA ASP A 117 13.64 -11.63 12.48
C ASP A 117 13.49 -11.85 14.00
N PRO A 118 13.64 -13.09 14.51
CA PRO A 118 13.51 -13.36 15.94
C PRO A 118 14.57 -12.65 16.81
N MET A 119 15.57 -11.99 16.20
CA MET A 119 16.59 -11.20 16.89
C MET A 119 16.42 -9.68 16.77
N LYS A 120 15.39 -9.17 16.08
CA LYS A 120 15.16 -7.71 15.91
C LYS A 120 13.72 -7.29 16.23
N GLU A 121 13.55 -6.00 16.50
CA GLU A 121 12.23 -5.38 16.58
C GLU A 121 11.49 -5.55 15.25
N ALA A 122 10.17 -5.77 15.35
CA ALA A 122 9.31 -6.03 14.20
C ALA A 122 9.07 -4.77 13.34
N GLU A 123 9.49 -3.60 13.83
CA GLU A 123 9.47 -2.32 13.12
C GLU A 123 10.87 -1.70 13.11
N ILE A 124 11.20 -1.01 12.03
CA ILE A 124 12.44 -0.23 11.91
C ILE A 124 12.11 1.24 12.20
N ASP A 125 12.70 1.81 13.24
CA ASP A 125 12.67 3.26 13.48
C ASP A 125 13.48 3.96 12.37
N VAL A 126 12.80 4.78 11.57
CA VAL A 126 13.44 5.56 10.50
C VAL A 126 13.82 6.97 10.96
N SER A 127 13.48 7.34 12.19
CA SER A 127 13.78 8.62 12.84
C SER A 127 13.35 9.81 11.98
N ILE A 128 12.17 9.70 11.39
CA ILE A 128 11.52 10.74 10.57
C ILE A 128 10.40 11.35 11.39
N ARG A 129 10.40 12.67 11.58
CA ARG A 129 9.34 13.33 12.36
C ARG A 129 8.16 13.69 11.47
N ARG A 130 6.96 13.37 11.98
CA ARG A 130 5.66 13.69 11.38
C ARG A 130 5.59 13.31 9.91
N PRO A 131 5.80 12.02 9.58
CA PRO A 131 5.70 11.59 8.21
C PRO A 131 4.25 11.73 7.72
N SER A 132 4.07 11.97 6.41
CA SER A 132 2.73 12.16 5.84
C SER A 132 2.42 11.25 4.67
N ASN A 133 3.45 10.74 3.96
CA ASN A 133 3.30 9.69 2.95
C ASN A 133 4.66 9.01 2.67
N ILE A 134 4.61 7.89 1.96
CA ILE A 134 5.75 7.12 1.46
C ILE A 134 5.65 6.97 -0.06
N ALA A 135 6.79 6.84 -0.73
CA ALA A 135 6.85 6.44 -2.13
C ALA A 135 8.08 5.57 -2.35
N THR A 136 7.95 4.55 -3.19
CA THR A 136 8.99 3.57 -3.44
C THR A 136 9.23 3.35 -4.93
N PHE A 137 10.46 2.97 -5.25
CA PHE A 137 10.86 2.53 -6.59
C PHE A 137 12.01 1.54 -6.44
N GLU A 138 11.75 0.26 -6.71
CA GLU A 138 12.69 -0.83 -6.42
C GLU A 138 13.13 -0.78 -4.94
N ASP A 139 14.44 -0.70 -4.67
CA ASP A 139 15.00 -0.62 -3.32
C ASP A 139 15.00 0.80 -2.74
N ILE A 140 14.58 1.82 -3.50
CA ILE A 140 14.60 3.22 -3.06
C ILE A 140 13.29 3.55 -2.35
N VAL A 141 13.40 4.07 -1.13
CA VAL A 141 12.29 4.56 -0.32
C VAL A 141 12.45 6.05 -0.11
N SER A 142 11.39 6.80 -0.35
CA SER A 142 11.26 8.21 0.03
C SER A 142 10.11 8.37 1.01
N ILE A 143 10.36 9.02 2.15
CA ILE A 143 9.34 9.36 3.13
C ILE A 143 9.37 10.86 3.36
N SER A 144 8.19 11.49 3.37
CA SER A 144 8.10 12.91 3.70
C SER A 144 8.37 13.13 5.19
N ALA A 145 9.12 14.17 5.52
CA ALA A 145 9.42 14.57 6.89
C ALA A 145 8.90 15.99 7.11
N SER A 146 7.74 16.13 7.74
CA SER A 146 7.11 17.44 7.95
C SER A 146 7.87 18.29 8.99
N THR A 147 7.21 19.26 9.62
CA THR A 147 7.85 20.13 10.61
C THR A 147 8.58 19.30 11.69
N PRO A 148 9.85 19.61 12.01
CA PRO A 148 10.58 20.82 11.63
C PRO A 148 11.47 20.71 10.38
N SER A 149 11.74 19.53 9.82
CA SER A 149 12.73 19.38 8.75
C SER A 149 12.20 19.80 7.39
N ARG A 150 10.94 19.48 7.08
CA ARG A 150 10.28 19.76 5.79
C ARG A 150 11.16 19.34 4.60
N SER A 151 11.42 18.03 4.55
CA SER A 151 12.32 17.36 3.62
C SER A 151 11.68 16.07 3.07
N ALA A 152 12.16 15.61 1.91
CA ALA A 152 12.00 14.22 1.50
C ALA A 152 13.23 13.44 1.98
N GLU A 153 13.01 12.43 2.83
CA GLU A 153 14.06 11.58 3.40
C GLU A 153 14.15 10.30 2.58
N VAL A 154 15.30 10.09 1.94
CA VAL A 154 15.50 9.03 0.95
C VAL A 154 16.59 8.09 1.41
N PHE A 155 16.34 6.79 1.31
CA PHE A 155 17.30 5.73 1.62
C PHE A 155 16.99 4.48 0.81
N LYS A 156 17.92 3.53 0.80
CA LYS A 156 17.68 2.19 0.30
C LYS A 156 17.16 1.30 1.41
N LEU A 157 16.07 0.60 1.16
CA LEU A 157 15.56 -0.49 1.97
C LEU A 157 15.85 -1.79 1.22
N THR A 158 16.54 -2.73 1.86
CA THR A 158 16.85 -4.02 1.21
C THR A 158 16.50 -5.17 2.12
N LEU A 159 15.97 -6.24 1.52
CA LEU A 159 15.70 -7.51 2.16
C LEU A 159 16.63 -8.56 1.56
N ARG A 160 17.65 -8.98 2.32
CA ARG A 160 18.62 -9.99 1.84
C ARG A 160 18.76 -11.12 2.83
N ASN A 161 18.55 -12.35 2.36
CA ASN A 161 18.59 -13.56 3.19
C ASN A 161 17.69 -13.44 4.43
N GLY A 162 16.50 -12.84 4.25
CA GLY A 162 15.61 -12.55 5.36
C GLY A 162 16.22 -11.61 6.38
N VAL A 163 17.01 -10.61 5.97
CA VAL A 163 17.51 -9.51 6.81
C VAL A 163 17.14 -8.18 6.19
N LEU A 164 16.28 -7.40 6.86
CA LEU A 164 16.02 -6.01 6.50
C LEU A 164 17.20 -5.11 6.89
N SER A 165 17.58 -4.22 5.98
CA SER A 165 18.56 -3.18 6.24
C SER A 165 18.21 -1.87 5.55
N VAL A 166 18.52 -0.77 6.25
CA VAL A 166 18.31 0.61 5.80
C VAL A 166 19.67 1.25 5.58
N SER A 167 19.88 1.88 4.42
CA SER A 167 21.10 2.63 4.14
C SER A 167 21.15 3.94 4.93
N GLN A 168 22.29 4.65 4.83
CA GLN A 168 22.32 6.04 5.25
C GLN A 168 21.25 6.85 4.50
N LYS A 169 20.52 7.69 5.24
CA LYS A 169 19.49 8.59 4.70
C LYS A 169 20.09 9.84 4.06
N MET A 170 19.44 10.30 3.00
CA MET A 170 19.68 11.57 2.32
C MET A 170 18.45 12.44 2.46
N SER A 171 18.63 13.70 2.86
CA SER A 171 17.53 14.66 3.03
C SER A 171 17.52 15.64 1.86
N PHE A 172 16.39 15.72 1.15
CA PHE A 172 16.18 16.67 0.06
C PHE A 172 15.27 17.81 0.53
N THR A 173 15.74 19.04 0.38
CA THR A 173 15.04 20.27 0.79
C THR A 173 15.14 21.32 -0.28
N ASP A 174 14.10 22.12 -0.46
CA ASP A 174 14.11 23.30 -1.31
C ASP A 174 13.36 24.43 -0.62
N THR A 175 13.92 25.64 -0.66
CA THR A 175 13.37 26.82 0.04
C THR A 175 11.92 27.11 -0.32
N LEU A 176 11.48 26.82 -1.55
CA LEU A 176 10.10 27.01 -1.99
C LEU A 176 9.11 26.19 -1.14
N VAL A 177 9.49 24.98 -0.76
CA VAL A 177 8.66 24.07 0.05
C VAL A 177 9.04 24.14 1.53
N THR A 178 10.33 24.12 1.86
CA THR A 178 10.85 23.97 3.23
C THR A 178 10.51 25.14 4.15
N TYR A 179 10.32 26.37 3.65
CA TYR A 179 9.96 27.52 4.49
C TYR A 179 8.45 27.68 4.76
N GLY A 180 7.66 26.71 4.30
CA GLY A 180 6.22 26.64 4.54
C GLY A 180 5.81 26.06 5.90
N TYR A 181 4.52 25.76 6.04
CA TYR A 181 3.88 25.13 7.19
C TYR A 181 2.98 23.95 6.77
N GLY A 182 2.46 23.22 7.75
CA GLY A 182 1.62 22.05 7.49
C GLY A 182 2.38 20.78 7.04
N PRO A 183 1.65 19.73 6.64
CA PRO A 183 2.24 18.51 6.12
C PRO A 183 2.89 18.74 4.75
N ILE A 184 3.91 17.94 4.45
CA ILE A 184 4.51 17.85 3.13
C ILE A 184 4.45 16.41 2.64
N PHE A 185 4.61 16.24 1.34
CA PHE A 185 4.50 14.95 0.69
C PHE A 185 5.69 14.68 -0.23
N THR A 186 5.90 13.42 -0.56
CA THR A 186 6.96 12.95 -1.44
C THR A 186 6.41 12.08 -2.57
N GLY A 187 7.16 11.97 -3.66
CA GLY A 187 6.93 10.98 -4.72
C GLY A 187 8.25 10.58 -5.36
N ILE A 188 8.27 9.50 -6.15
CA ILE A 188 9.44 9.08 -6.92
C ILE A 188 9.08 8.99 -8.39
N LEU A 189 9.63 9.88 -9.20
CA LEU A 189 9.41 9.92 -10.64
C LEU A 189 10.57 9.25 -11.37
N ASN A 190 10.29 8.23 -12.18
CA ASN A 190 11.28 7.63 -13.08
C ASN A 190 10.99 8.01 -14.54
N ASN A 191 11.84 8.82 -15.17
CA ASN A 191 11.72 9.15 -16.59
C ASN A 191 12.93 8.63 -17.36
N GLN A 192 12.76 7.54 -18.13
CA GLN A 192 13.83 6.94 -18.94
C GLN A 192 15.11 6.64 -18.11
N ASN A 193 14.93 6.00 -16.95
CA ASN A 193 15.98 5.68 -15.97
C ASN A 193 16.59 6.88 -15.26
N LYS A 194 16.03 8.08 -15.40
CA LYS A 194 16.36 9.23 -14.56
C LYS A 194 15.36 9.31 -13.41
N ILE A 195 15.82 8.93 -12.23
CA ILE A 195 15.01 8.98 -11.01
C ILE A 195 15.08 10.38 -10.42
N SER A 196 13.91 10.94 -10.11
CA SER A 196 13.75 12.21 -9.41
C SER A 196 12.85 12.04 -8.20
N ILE A 197 13.22 12.67 -7.09
CA ILE A 197 12.45 12.70 -5.86
C ILE A 197 11.61 13.97 -5.87
N ALA A 198 10.31 13.83 -5.68
CA ALA A 198 9.41 14.97 -5.54
C ALA A 198 9.28 15.36 -4.07
N LEU A 199 9.25 16.67 -3.81
CA LEU A 199 8.89 17.27 -2.54
C LEU A 199 7.71 18.22 -2.79
N ILE A 200 6.57 17.96 -2.17
CA ILE A 200 5.30 18.59 -2.48
C ILE A 200 4.72 19.23 -1.22
N SER A 201 4.18 20.44 -1.32
CA SER A 201 3.35 21.03 -0.26
C SER A 201 2.17 21.80 -0.83
N TYR A 202 1.08 21.86 -0.07
CA TYR A 202 -0.09 22.65 -0.42
C TYR A 202 -0.44 23.61 0.71
N GLU A 203 -0.20 24.90 0.46
CA GLU A 203 -0.30 25.96 1.47
C GLU A 203 -0.71 27.28 0.82
N ASP A 204 -1.53 28.07 1.52
CA ASP A 204 -2.03 29.36 1.03
C ASP A 204 -2.65 29.30 -0.37
N ASN A 205 -3.29 28.17 -0.68
CA ASN A 205 -3.88 27.88 -1.98
C ASN A 205 -2.89 27.69 -3.15
N PHE A 206 -1.61 27.48 -2.84
CA PHE A 206 -0.58 27.11 -3.80
C PHE A 206 -0.12 25.68 -3.56
N LEU A 207 -0.14 24.88 -4.62
CA LEU A 207 0.60 23.63 -4.67
C LEU A 207 2.04 23.95 -5.11
N ARG A 208 3.01 23.69 -4.25
CA ARG A 208 4.44 23.87 -4.53
C ARG A 208 5.08 22.51 -4.67
N ALA A 209 5.95 22.37 -5.67
CA ALA A 209 6.66 21.12 -5.90
C ALA A 209 8.09 21.38 -6.32
N SER A 210 9.00 20.55 -5.80
CA SER A 210 10.40 20.52 -6.18
C SER A 210 10.77 19.09 -6.61
N LEU A 211 11.40 18.94 -7.76
CA LEU A 211 11.99 17.67 -8.22
C LEU A 211 13.51 17.71 -8.06
N PHE A 212 14.03 16.74 -7.34
CA PHE A 212 15.46 16.53 -7.13
C PHE A 212 15.92 15.32 -7.92
N PRO A 213 16.83 15.45 -8.89
CA PRO A 213 17.43 14.26 -9.49
C PRO A 213 18.19 13.50 -8.41
N LEU A 214 17.94 12.19 -8.33
CA LEU A 214 18.66 11.32 -7.41
C LEU A 214 20.14 11.25 -7.80
N ASP A 215 20.39 11.17 -9.11
CA ASP A 215 21.73 11.32 -9.68
C ASP A 215 22.31 12.71 -9.38
N GLY A 216 23.54 12.73 -8.87
CA GLY A 216 24.19 13.97 -8.47
C GLY A 216 23.68 14.55 -7.15
N TYR A 217 22.93 13.78 -6.35
CA TYR A 217 22.51 14.12 -4.99
C TYR A 217 21.69 15.43 -4.92
N GLY A 218 20.74 15.62 -5.84
CA GLY A 218 19.79 16.75 -5.80
C GLY A 218 20.37 18.10 -6.18
N LYS A 219 21.61 18.17 -6.70
CA LYS A 219 22.30 19.43 -7.03
C LYS A 219 21.59 20.32 -8.03
N THR A 220 20.75 19.77 -8.89
CA THR A 220 20.01 20.51 -9.90
C THR A 220 18.51 20.44 -9.66
N VAL A 221 18.07 20.76 -8.44
CA VAL A 221 16.65 20.89 -8.10
C VAL A 221 15.95 21.83 -9.08
N ARG A 222 14.71 21.47 -9.42
CA ARG A 222 13.79 22.28 -10.21
C ARG A 222 12.50 22.40 -9.43
N SER A 223 11.93 23.59 -9.41
CA SER A 223 10.78 23.87 -8.55
C SER A 223 9.76 24.71 -9.29
N THR A 224 8.50 24.53 -8.93
CA THR A 224 7.37 25.25 -9.51
C THR A 224 6.26 25.41 -8.48
N GLU A 225 5.34 26.32 -8.76
CA GLU A 225 4.12 26.48 -7.98
C GLU A 225 2.91 26.61 -8.89
N TYR A 226 1.78 26.13 -8.40
CA TYR A 226 0.49 26.19 -9.07
C TYR A 226 -0.53 26.79 -8.12
N LYS A 227 -1.16 27.89 -8.53
CA LYS A 227 -2.24 28.52 -7.78
C LYS A 227 -3.55 27.82 -8.11
N MET A 228 -4.24 27.27 -7.11
CA MET A 228 -5.55 26.66 -7.35
C MET A 228 -6.61 27.73 -7.64
N LYS A 229 -7.67 27.32 -8.34
CA LYS A 229 -8.79 28.20 -8.72
C LYS A 229 -9.71 28.57 -7.55
N GLU A 230 -9.83 27.70 -6.55
CA GLU A 230 -10.71 27.88 -5.38
C GLU A 230 -9.94 27.58 -4.10
N ASP A 231 -10.38 28.16 -2.99
CA ASP A 231 -9.70 28.11 -1.70
C ASP A 231 -10.02 26.85 -0.88
N SER A 232 -9.11 26.49 0.04
CA SER A 232 -9.29 25.49 1.11
C SER A 232 -9.55 24.05 0.64
N ARG A 233 -8.49 23.38 0.22
CA ARG A 233 -8.51 21.98 -0.21
C ARG A 233 -7.65 21.13 0.74
N ILE A 234 -7.96 19.84 0.86
CA ILE A 234 -7.10 18.90 1.58
C ILE A 234 -6.46 18.00 0.53
N LEU A 235 -5.12 18.03 0.47
CA LEU A 235 -4.35 17.12 -0.37
C LEU A 235 -4.41 15.71 0.24
N LEU A 236 -4.66 14.71 -0.59
CA LEU A 236 -4.76 13.31 -0.19
C LEU A 236 -3.39 12.63 -0.32
N GLY A 237 -2.56 12.77 0.72
CA GLY A 237 -1.17 12.27 0.72
C GLY A 237 -1.01 10.80 0.32
N PRO A 238 -1.74 9.87 0.95
CA PRO A 238 -1.65 8.44 0.61
C PRO A 238 -2.21 8.06 -0.77
N ASP A 239 -2.97 8.96 -1.42
CA ASP A 239 -3.44 8.76 -2.80
C ASP A 239 -2.47 9.38 -3.85
N ILE A 240 -1.33 9.96 -3.43
CA ILE A 240 -0.30 10.41 -4.37
C ILE A 240 0.36 9.19 -5.01
N LEU A 241 0.29 9.09 -6.33
CA LEU A 241 0.79 7.91 -7.05
C LEU A 241 1.44 8.26 -8.38
N ILE A 242 2.22 7.32 -8.92
CA ILE A 242 2.82 7.44 -10.25
C ILE A 242 1.87 6.91 -11.30
N TYR A 243 1.61 7.74 -12.32
CA TYR A 243 0.84 7.38 -13.50
C TYR A 243 1.73 7.42 -14.73
N ASN A 244 1.74 6.31 -15.48
CA ASN A 244 2.46 6.21 -16.74
C ASN A 244 1.49 6.51 -17.89
N ASN A 245 1.60 7.70 -18.47
CA ASN A 245 0.82 8.04 -19.65
C ASN A 245 1.49 7.43 -20.89
N SER A 246 0.97 6.28 -21.34
CA SER A 246 1.46 5.55 -22.51
C SER A 246 1.50 6.40 -23.80
N ASN A 247 0.66 7.44 -23.90
CA ASN A 247 0.64 8.34 -25.06
C ASN A 247 1.75 9.40 -25.02
N GLN A 248 2.27 9.73 -23.83
CA GLN A 248 3.26 10.80 -23.63
C GLN A 248 4.66 10.31 -23.28
N ASN A 249 4.86 8.98 -23.16
CA ASN A 249 6.16 8.37 -22.86
C ASN A 249 6.88 9.00 -21.64
N SER A 250 6.09 9.53 -20.70
CA SER A 250 6.56 10.18 -19.49
C SER A 250 5.70 9.75 -18.32
N ASN A 251 6.37 9.41 -17.21
CA ASN A 251 5.69 9.21 -15.94
C ASN A 251 5.31 10.57 -15.37
N GLN A 252 4.22 10.60 -14.63
CA GLN A 252 3.68 11.78 -13.94
C GLN A 252 3.29 11.36 -12.52
N ILE A 253 3.30 12.29 -11.58
CA ILE A 253 2.73 12.08 -10.25
C ILE A 253 1.31 12.65 -10.25
N LEU A 254 0.31 11.83 -9.96
CA LEU A 254 -1.05 12.30 -9.67
C LEU A 254 -1.09 12.83 -8.24
N ILE A 255 -1.68 14.01 -8.06
CA ILE A 255 -1.82 14.71 -6.78
C ILE A 255 -3.30 15.00 -6.56
N PRO A 256 -4.03 14.09 -5.90
CA PRO A 256 -5.46 14.22 -5.69
C PRO A 256 -5.80 15.05 -4.43
N PHE A 257 -6.97 15.67 -4.46
CA PHE A 257 -7.55 16.47 -3.38
C PHE A 257 -8.93 15.95 -2.98
N THR A 258 -9.36 16.23 -1.75
CA THR A 258 -10.71 15.90 -1.26
C THR A 258 -11.84 16.55 -2.05
N THR A 259 -11.53 17.58 -2.81
CA THR A 259 -12.47 18.34 -3.66
C THR A 259 -12.57 17.77 -5.08
N ASN A 260 -12.00 16.58 -5.33
CA ASN A 260 -12.00 15.86 -6.60
C ASN A 260 -11.15 16.52 -7.71
N GLU A 261 -10.38 17.57 -7.39
CA GLU A 261 -9.28 17.96 -8.25
C GLU A 261 -8.14 16.96 -8.20
N ILE A 262 -7.53 16.75 -9.36
CA ILE A 262 -6.36 15.91 -9.52
C ILE A 262 -5.40 16.69 -10.40
N LEU A 263 -4.21 16.96 -9.88
CA LEU A 263 -3.14 17.63 -10.63
C LEU A 263 -2.06 16.63 -11.00
N ASN A 264 -1.39 16.87 -12.12
CA ASN A 264 -0.25 16.10 -12.59
C ASN A 264 1.02 16.93 -12.36
N LEU A 265 2.01 16.34 -11.68
CA LEU A 265 3.37 16.85 -11.60
C LEU A 265 4.26 16.05 -12.56
N SER A 266 4.87 16.74 -13.51
CA SER A 266 5.72 16.14 -14.55
C SER A 266 7.03 16.92 -14.73
N LEU A 267 7.98 16.29 -15.44
CA LEU A 267 9.20 16.92 -15.91
C LEU A 267 9.20 16.94 -17.44
N GLU A 268 9.06 18.12 -18.03
CA GLU A 268 9.02 18.33 -19.48
C GLU A 268 10.11 19.30 -19.92
N ASN A 269 10.99 18.86 -20.83
CA ASN A 269 12.11 19.67 -21.32
C ASN A 269 12.94 20.31 -20.19
N ASP A 270 13.26 19.53 -19.15
CA ASP A 270 13.95 19.95 -17.92
C ASP A 270 13.22 20.98 -17.04
N ASN A 271 11.94 21.24 -17.30
CA ASN A 271 11.08 22.08 -16.47
C ASN A 271 10.08 21.24 -15.69
N VAL A 272 9.87 21.61 -14.43
CA VAL A 272 8.84 20.99 -13.59
C VAL A 272 7.53 21.71 -13.86
N ILE A 273 6.50 20.95 -14.23
CA ILE A 273 5.20 21.48 -14.61
C ILE A 273 4.13 20.84 -13.73
N ILE A 274 3.17 21.66 -13.30
CA ILE A 274 1.94 21.22 -12.65
C ILE A 274 0.77 21.61 -13.55
N LEU A 275 -0.06 20.65 -13.94
CA LEU A 275 -1.25 20.85 -14.77
C LEU A 275 -2.46 20.10 -14.18
N GLU A 276 -3.66 20.49 -14.59
CA GLU A 276 -4.86 19.69 -14.31
C GLU A 276 -4.77 18.34 -15.03
N SER A 277 -5.08 17.28 -14.30
CA SER A 277 -5.10 15.91 -14.82
C SER A 277 -6.29 15.71 -15.76
N GLU A 278 -6.17 14.76 -16.69
CA GLU A 278 -7.32 14.26 -17.45
C GLU A 278 -8.39 13.62 -16.55
N PHE A 279 -8.00 13.19 -15.34
CA PHE A 279 -8.88 12.59 -14.34
C PHE A 279 -9.64 13.59 -13.47
N ASN A 280 -9.34 14.88 -13.59
CA ASN A 280 -9.90 15.92 -12.74
C ASN A 280 -11.44 15.92 -12.76
N GLY A 281 -12.07 15.83 -11.58
CA GLY A 281 -13.54 15.82 -11.45
C GLY A 281 -14.21 14.46 -11.69
N GLN A 282 -13.46 13.36 -11.76
CA GLN A 282 -14.00 12.01 -12.06
C GLN A 282 -14.34 11.15 -10.82
N ASP A 283 -14.25 11.71 -9.60
CA ASP A 283 -14.58 11.05 -8.32
C ASP A 283 -13.77 9.77 -8.08
N LEU A 284 -12.49 9.79 -8.48
CA LEU A 284 -11.62 8.62 -8.39
C LEU A 284 -10.91 8.49 -7.05
N PHE A 285 -10.79 9.55 -6.25
CA PHE A 285 -10.03 9.59 -4.99
C PHE A 285 -10.87 10.22 -3.86
N GLY A 286 -10.37 10.14 -2.62
CA GLY A 286 -11.05 10.75 -1.47
C GLY A 286 -12.34 10.02 -1.08
N ILE A 287 -12.25 8.71 -0.91
CA ILE A 287 -13.41 7.86 -0.60
C ILE A 287 -13.90 8.16 0.81
N SER A 288 -15.20 8.42 0.94
CA SER A 288 -15.85 8.60 2.23
C SER A 288 -15.68 7.36 3.11
N PRO A 289 -15.42 7.51 4.42
CA PRO A 289 -15.33 6.38 5.35
C PRO A 289 -16.64 5.59 5.51
N ASN A 290 -17.76 6.16 5.05
CA ASN A 290 -19.07 5.51 5.04
C ASN A 290 -19.43 4.91 3.65
N ALA A 291 -18.48 4.87 2.71
CA ALA A 291 -18.71 4.20 1.43
C ALA A 291 -18.97 2.71 1.65
N ASN A 292 -19.96 2.17 0.94
CA ASN A 292 -20.23 0.74 0.91
C ASN A 292 -19.31 0.05 -0.10
N ASP A 293 -19.24 -1.28 -0.02
CA ASP A 293 -18.35 -2.08 -0.86
C ASP A 293 -18.62 -1.82 -2.35
N ALA A 294 -19.89 -1.79 -2.78
CA ALA A 294 -20.25 -1.47 -4.17
C ALA A 294 -19.65 -0.14 -4.68
N LYS A 295 -19.66 0.92 -3.86
CA LYS A 295 -19.06 2.21 -4.24
C LYS A 295 -17.53 2.13 -4.30
N ILE A 296 -16.91 1.32 -3.43
CA ILE A 296 -15.46 1.08 -3.45
C ILE A 296 -15.10 0.31 -4.73
N SER A 297 -15.80 -0.77 -5.04
CA SER A 297 -15.61 -1.58 -6.24
C SER A 297 -15.77 -0.73 -7.51
N ASP A 298 -16.81 0.11 -7.60
CA ASP A 298 -17.01 1.05 -8.72
C ASP A 298 -15.81 1.99 -8.93
N ILE A 299 -15.22 2.51 -7.85
CA ILE A 299 -14.04 3.38 -7.91
C ILE A 299 -12.81 2.59 -8.35
N VAL A 300 -12.63 1.37 -7.83
CA VAL A 300 -11.55 0.46 -8.23
C VAL A 300 -11.62 0.18 -9.74
N PHE A 301 -12.79 -0.25 -10.24
CA PHE A 301 -13.00 -0.48 -11.66
C PHE A 301 -12.77 0.79 -12.49
N SER A 302 -13.27 1.94 -12.04
CA SER A 302 -13.05 3.21 -12.73
C SER A 302 -11.57 3.56 -12.85
N ARG A 303 -10.76 3.34 -11.81
CA ARG A 303 -9.31 3.56 -11.87
C ARG A 303 -8.62 2.62 -12.86
N VAL A 304 -9.07 1.36 -12.95
CA VAL A 304 -8.57 0.37 -13.93
C VAL A 304 -8.94 0.75 -15.36
N GLU A 305 -10.20 1.07 -15.62
CA GLU A 305 -10.67 1.48 -16.95
C GLU A 305 -9.93 2.72 -17.47
N LYS A 306 -9.52 3.59 -16.54
CA LYS A 306 -8.76 4.82 -16.81
C LYS A 306 -7.25 4.60 -16.90
N GLY A 307 -6.77 3.38 -16.65
CA GLY A 307 -5.35 3.04 -16.70
C GLY A 307 -4.51 3.66 -15.59
N ILE A 308 -5.13 4.14 -14.49
CA ILE A 308 -4.41 4.66 -13.32
C ILE A 308 -3.59 3.54 -12.68
N TYR A 309 -4.17 2.35 -12.63
CA TYR A 309 -3.44 1.13 -12.35
C TYR A 309 -3.17 0.41 -13.66
N ASN A 310 -1.93 -0.03 -13.84
CA ASN A 310 -1.59 -0.93 -14.93
C ASN A 310 -2.50 -2.16 -14.78
N GLN A 311 -3.14 -2.55 -15.89
CA GLN A 311 -4.10 -3.65 -15.96
C GLN A 311 -3.76 -4.80 -15.01
N VAL A 312 -4.74 -5.18 -14.19
CA VAL A 312 -4.82 -6.57 -13.70
C VAL A 312 -4.67 -7.47 -14.91
N LEU A 313 -3.73 -8.41 -14.78
CA LEU A 313 -3.24 -9.35 -15.77
C LEU A 313 -4.07 -9.44 -17.07
N SER A 314 -3.39 -9.13 -18.17
CA SER A 314 -3.73 -9.62 -19.49
C SER A 314 -3.87 -11.16 -19.49
N SER A 315 -5.10 -11.67 -19.40
CA SER A 315 -5.56 -12.88 -20.14
C SER A 315 -7.06 -13.21 -19.95
N HIS A 316 -7.72 -12.88 -18.84
CA HIS A 316 -9.01 -13.54 -18.54
C HIS A 316 -10.29 -12.88 -19.06
N LEU A 317 -10.28 -11.61 -19.49
CA LEU A 317 -11.45 -11.03 -20.17
C LEU A 317 -11.62 -11.51 -21.62
N SER A 318 -10.66 -12.28 -22.17
CA SER A 318 -10.82 -12.98 -23.45
C SER A 318 -11.32 -14.43 -23.33
N MET A 319 -11.48 -14.98 -22.12
CA MET A 319 -11.79 -16.41 -21.91
C MET A 319 -13.23 -16.71 -21.46
N ILE A 320 -14.20 -15.84 -21.79
CA ILE A 320 -15.61 -16.29 -21.84
C ILE A 320 -15.84 -17.35 -22.96
N ASN A 321 -14.84 -17.57 -23.82
CA ASN A 321 -14.76 -18.71 -24.74
C ASN A 321 -13.47 -19.50 -24.57
N ASP A 322 -13.17 -20.04 -23.39
CA ASP A 322 -12.79 -21.46 -23.37
C ASP A 322 -12.95 -22.05 -21.98
N SER A 323 -13.58 -23.21 -21.95
CA SER A 323 -14.04 -23.86 -20.74
C SER A 323 -12.88 -24.62 -20.06
N LEU A 324 -12.96 -24.76 -18.74
CA LEU A 324 -12.30 -25.83 -17.97
C LEU A 324 -10.77 -25.76 -17.74
N SER A 325 -10.19 -24.61 -17.41
CA SER A 325 -8.77 -24.55 -16.97
C SER A 325 -8.46 -23.75 -15.69
N ALA A 326 -9.45 -23.16 -15.03
CA ALA A 326 -9.26 -22.49 -13.74
C ALA A 326 -9.72 -23.40 -12.59
N LEU A 327 -8.82 -24.25 -12.09
CA LEU A 327 -8.76 -24.71 -10.70
C LEU A 327 -7.45 -25.49 -10.53
N VAL A 328 -6.48 -25.00 -9.76
CA VAL A 328 -5.66 -25.71 -8.74
C VAL A 328 -4.73 -24.67 -8.08
N GLU A 329 -4.80 -24.54 -6.76
CA GLU A 329 -4.06 -23.54 -5.94
C GLU A 329 -2.67 -23.98 -5.43
N ASP A 330 -2.17 -25.20 -5.65
CA ASP A 330 -0.84 -25.59 -5.17
C ASP A 330 -0.18 -26.59 -6.14
N THR A 331 0.90 -26.18 -6.82
CA THR A 331 1.65 -27.09 -7.73
C THR A 331 2.84 -27.72 -7.01
N LEU A 332 2.80 -29.04 -6.80
CA LEU A 332 3.92 -29.86 -6.32
C LEU A 332 4.64 -30.53 -7.50
N MET A 333 5.99 -30.51 -7.52
CA MET A 333 6.75 -31.26 -8.53
C MET A 333 6.98 -32.71 -8.11
N LEU A 334 7.12 -33.63 -9.07
CA LEU A 334 7.40 -35.04 -8.79
C LEU A 334 8.72 -35.19 -8.01
N GLY A 335 8.63 -35.69 -6.79
CA GLY A 335 9.78 -35.91 -5.90
C GLY A 335 9.82 -34.95 -4.71
N ASP A 336 9.07 -33.85 -4.75
CA ASP A 336 8.87 -32.95 -3.62
C ASP A 336 8.07 -33.64 -2.51
N SER A 337 8.13 -33.11 -1.30
CA SER A 337 7.32 -33.57 -0.18
C SER A 337 6.40 -32.43 0.25
N LEU A 338 5.09 -32.68 0.22
CA LEU A 338 4.09 -31.79 0.78
C LEU A 338 4.14 -31.88 2.31
N GLN A 339 4.27 -30.72 2.96
CA GLN A 339 4.07 -30.54 4.39
C GLN A 339 3.09 -29.40 4.60
N PHE A 340 1.79 -29.72 4.58
CA PHE A 340 0.73 -28.73 4.72
C PHE A 340 0.31 -28.64 6.19
N LYS A 341 0.69 -27.55 6.85
CA LYS A 341 0.40 -27.33 8.27
C LYS A 341 -1.04 -26.86 8.43
N ILE A 342 -1.83 -27.55 9.27
CA ILE A 342 -3.26 -27.26 9.44
C ILE A 342 -3.50 -26.21 10.55
N ILE A 343 -2.63 -26.12 11.56
CA ILE A 343 -2.76 -25.18 12.69
C ILE A 343 -1.40 -24.59 13.05
N ASP A 344 -1.32 -23.26 13.23
CA ASP A 344 -0.10 -22.57 13.66
C ASP A 344 0.07 -22.40 15.17
N ASP A 345 -1.04 -22.45 15.93
CA ASP A 345 -1.05 -22.12 17.35
C ASP A 345 -0.84 -23.35 18.25
N LYS A 346 0.21 -23.32 19.08
CA LYS A 346 0.56 -24.39 20.03
C LYS A 346 -0.41 -24.53 21.21
N ASN A 347 -1.37 -23.60 21.35
CA ASN A 347 -2.32 -23.59 22.46
C ASN A 347 -3.65 -24.29 22.16
N SER A 348 -3.88 -24.75 20.92
CA SER A 348 -5.11 -25.45 20.53
C SER A 348 -4.98 -26.96 20.79
N GLU A 349 -5.78 -27.52 21.71
CA GLU A 349 -5.83 -28.97 21.89
C GLU A 349 -6.60 -29.63 20.73
N PHE A 350 -5.88 -30.34 19.87
CA PHE A 350 -6.45 -31.11 18.78
C PHE A 350 -7.35 -32.25 19.30
N TYR A 351 -8.61 -32.30 18.85
CA TYR A 351 -9.56 -33.35 19.22
C TYR A 351 -9.65 -34.48 18.17
N SER A 352 -9.89 -34.14 16.91
CA SER A 352 -10.01 -35.17 15.86
C SER A 352 -9.82 -34.61 14.45
N PHE A 353 -9.34 -35.47 13.55
CA PHE A 353 -9.22 -35.22 12.11
C PHE A 353 -9.93 -36.35 11.35
N ASN A 354 -10.70 -36.01 10.32
CA ASN A 354 -11.33 -36.99 9.43
C ASN A 354 -11.28 -36.51 7.98
N TRP A 355 -10.83 -37.38 7.08
CA TRP A 355 -10.94 -37.18 5.65
C TRP A 355 -12.42 -37.21 5.22
N LYS A 356 -12.86 -36.22 4.45
CA LYS A 356 -14.19 -36.20 3.81
C LYS A 356 -14.15 -36.89 2.45
N THR A 357 -13.05 -36.74 1.73
CA THR A 357 -12.74 -37.48 0.50
C THR A 357 -11.55 -38.41 0.76
N PRO A 358 -11.53 -39.63 0.18
CA PRO A 358 -10.38 -40.51 0.31
C PRO A 358 -9.12 -39.79 -0.22
N PRO A 359 -8.06 -39.64 0.58
CA PRO A 359 -6.84 -39.00 0.11
C PRO A 359 -6.08 -39.93 -0.85
N PRO A 360 -5.12 -39.40 -1.63
CA PRO A 360 -4.19 -40.22 -2.40
C PRO A 360 -3.46 -41.25 -1.56
N LEU A 361 -2.93 -42.27 -2.24
CA LEU A 361 -2.13 -43.31 -1.59
C LEU A 361 -0.89 -42.68 -0.95
N ASP A 362 -0.57 -43.10 0.28
CA ASP A 362 0.54 -42.59 1.10
C ASP A 362 0.42 -41.13 1.57
N MET A 363 -0.71 -40.45 1.32
CA MET A 363 -1.02 -39.19 2.00
C MET A 363 -1.57 -39.46 3.39
N SER A 364 -1.01 -38.80 4.41
CA SER A 364 -1.41 -39.03 5.80
C SER A 364 -1.41 -37.75 6.63
N PHE A 365 -2.23 -37.73 7.67
CA PHE A 365 -2.22 -36.67 8.66
C PHE A 365 -1.30 -37.08 9.83
N ASN A 366 -0.33 -36.23 10.15
CA ASN A 366 0.55 -36.38 11.30
C ASN A 366 -0.03 -35.62 12.51
N PRO A 367 -0.61 -36.31 13.50
CA PRO A 367 -1.25 -35.66 14.65
C PRO A 367 -0.27 -34.98 15.61
N ASN A 368 1.01 -35.36 15.60
CA ASN A 368 2.02 -34.76 16.48
C ASN A 368 2.49 -33.39 15.95
N ALA A 369 2.53 -33.24 14.62
CA ALA A 369 2.94 -32.01 13.95
C ALA A 369 1.75 -31.19 13.42
N LEU A 370 0.52 -31.72 13.54
CA LEU A 370 -0.73 -31.12 13.03
C LEU A 370 -0.63 -30.73 11.55
N GLN A 371 -0.06 -31.62 10.74
CA GLN A 371 0.20 -31.38 9.31
C GLN A 371 -0.19 -32.58 8.45
N ILE A 372 -0.56 -32.31 7.19
CA ILE A 372 -0.72 -33.34 6.16
C ILE A 372 0.63 -33.53 5.48
N GLU A 373 1.06 -34.78 5.39
CA GLU A 373 2.30 -35.19 4.77
C GLU A 373 2.02 -36.07 3.56
N TRP A 374 2.69 -35.76 2.45
CA TRP A 374 2.56 -36.55 1.24
C TRP A 374 3.78 -36.42 0.33
N LYS A 375 4.09 -37.49 -0.40
CA LYS A 375 5.12 -37.48 -1.44
C LYS A 375 4.52 -38.02 -2.75
N PRO A 376 4.14 -37.15 -3.70
CA PRO A 376 3.48 -37.56 -4.93
C PRO A 376 4.35 -38.51 -5.75
N LYS A 377 3.73 -39.55 -6.30
CA LYS A 377 4.32 -40.45 -7.31
C LYS A 377 3.76 -40.14 -8.69
N ARG A 378 4.33 -40.79 -9.70
CA ARG A 378 3.89 -40.62 -11.09
C ARG A 378 2.42 -40.97 -11.31
N GLU A 379 1.87 -41.90 -10.52
CA GLU A 379 0.45 -42.27 -10.56
C GLU A 379 -0.49 -41.20 -9.99
N ASP A 380 0.05 -40.21 -9.26
CA ASP A 380 -0.70 -39.11 -8.66
C ASP A 380 -0.65 -37.81 -9.50
N LEU A 381 -0.12 -37.89 -10.74
CA LEU A 381 -0.07 -36.75 -11.66
C LEU A 381 -1.48 -36.32 -12.07
N GLY A 382 -1.87 -35.12 -11.68
CA GLY A 382 -3.17 -34.54 -11.98
C GLY A 382 -3.64 -33.61 -10.85
N ILE A 383 -4.91 -33.25 -10.89
CA ILE A 383 -5.56 -32.47 -9.82
C ILE A 383 -5.90 -33.42 -8.67
N VAL A 384 -5.49 -33.05 -7.45
CA VAL A 384 -5.83 -33.79 -6.23
C VAL A 384 -6.74 -32.94 -5.36
N ASP A 385 -8.00 -33.33 -5.24
CA ASP A 385 -8.98 -32.66 -4.39
C ASP A 385 -8.88 -33.16 -2.94
N LEU A 386 -8.44 -32.28 -2.04
CA LEU A 386 -8.37 -32.56 -0.61
C LEU A 386 -9.59 -32.00 0.11
N SER A 387 -10.23 -32.83 0.92
CA SER A 387 -11.32 -32.39 1.78
C SER A 387 -11.25 -33.13 3.11
N PHE A 388 -11.24 -32.37 4.21
CA PHE A 388 -11.20 -32.93 5.55
C PHE A 388 -12.06 -32.11 6.52
N HIS A 389 -12.24 -32.66 7.72
CA HIS A 389 -12.88 -31.99 8.85
C HIS A 389 -11.99 -32.14 10.08
N MET A 390 -11.81 -31.05 10.80
CA MET A 390 -11.04 -31.00 12.03
C MET A 390 -11.91 -30.47 13.17
N LYS A 391 -11.71 -31.02 14.37
CA LYS A 391 -12.29 -30.53 15.62
C LYS A 391 -11.17 -30.15 16.57
N LEU A 392 -11.31 -28.97 17.16
CA LEU A 392 -10.48 -28.45 18.25
C LEU A 392 -11.32 -28.46 19.52
N ASN A 393 -10.68 -28.68 20.67
CA ASN A 393 -11.35 -28.62 21.98
C ASN A 393 -11.57 -27.19 22.46
#